data_AF-A0A438DSB4-F1
#
_entry.id   AF-A0A438DSB4-F1
#
_cell.length_a   1.000
_cell.length_b   1.000
_cell.length_c   1.000
_cell.angle_alpha   90.00
_cell.angle_beta   90.00
_cell.angle_gamma   90.00
#
_symmetry.space_group_name_H-M   'P 1'
#
loop_
_entity.id
_entity.type
_entity.pdbx_description
1 polymer ?
#
loop_
_entity_poly.entity_id
_entity_poly.type
_entity_poly.pdbx_seq_one_letter_code
_entity_poly.pdbx_strand_id
1 'polypeptide(L)'
;MNLASSISANVNNILVLNGTNFKKWKEHVIIVLGCMDLDYALREDRLSDLTSASTTEQRSIMEKWEQSNHMSLMIMKHSIPEAIRGEYLRKPEPRHSWTK
;
A
#
# COMPACT_ATOMS: atom_id res chain seq x y z
N MET A 1 -15.30 -0.91 -18.16
CA MET A 1 -15.24 -0.71 -16.69
C MET A 1 -14.27 0.42 -16.41
N ASN A 2 -14.64 1.39 -15.56
CA ASN A 2 -13.69 2.43 -15.17
C ASN A 2 -12.75 1.92 -14.05
N LEU A 3 -11.58 2.54 -13.89
CA LEU A 3 -10.54 2.12 -12.94
C LEU A 3 -11.08 1.97 -11.51
N ALA A 4 -11.97 2.88 -11.08
CA ALA A 4 -12.58 2.84 -9.76
C ALA A 4 -13.47 1.59 -9.53
N SER A 5 -14.19 1.15 -10.57
CA SER A 5 -15.02 -0.06 -10.51
C SER A 5 -14.16 -1.31 -10.38
N SER A 6 -13.04 -1.37 -11.12
CA SER A 6 -12.07 -2.47 -11.05
C SER A 6 -11.37 -2.51 -9.69
N ILE A 7 -10.99 -1.35 -9.15
CA ILE A 7 -10.41 -1.25 -7.80
C ILE A 7 -11.39 -1.77 -6.75
N SER A 8 -12.65 -1.31 -6.76
CA SER A 8 -13.68 -1.75 -5.79
C SER A 8 -13.92 -3.26 -5.85
N ALA A 9 -14.07 -3.83 -7.05
CA ALA A 9 -14.26 -5.26 -7.23
C ALA A 9 -13.05 -6.06 -6.70
N ASN A 10 -11.84 -5.61 -7.00
CA ASN A 10 -10.62 -6.31 -6.57
C ASN A 10 -10.43 -6.25 -5.05
N VAL A 11 -10.66 -5.09 -4.42
CA VAL A 11 -10.52 -4.93 -2.96
C VAL A 11 -11.52 -5.79 -2.19
N ASN A 12 -12.78 -5.86 -2.64
CA ASN A 12 -13.81 -6.67 -1.99
C ASN A 12 -13.56 -8.19 -2.11
N ASN A 13 -12.76 -8.63 -3.08
CA ASN A 13 -12.44 -10.04 -3.29
C ASN A 13 -11.21 -10.50 -2.50
N ILE A 14 -10.50 -9.59 -1.82
CA ILE A 14 -9.31 -9.96 -1.05
C ILE A 14 -9.71 -10.89 0.10
N LEU A 15 -8.96 -11.97 0.25
CA LEU A 15 -9.18 -12.92 1.34
C LEU A 15 -9.05 -12.16 2.68
N VAL A 16 -9.98 -12.38 3.60
CA VAL A 16 -9.91 -11.78 4.94
C VAL A 16 -8.99 -12.61 5.83
N LEU A 17 -8.10 -11.95 6.58
CA LEU A 17 -7.22 -12.62 7.55
C LEU A 17 -8.05 -13.18 8.72
N ASN A 18 -7.87 -14.46 9.09
CA ASN A 18 -8.64 -15.12 10.15
C ASN A 18 -7.78 -15.80 11.22
N GLY A 19 -6.50 -15.41 11.30
CA GLY A 19 -5.53 -15.92 12.28
C GLY A 19 -4.84 -17.23 11.87
N THR A 20 -5.45 -18.07 11.02
CA THR A 20 -4.86 -19.34 10.57
C THR A 20 -4.42 -19.34 9.11
N ASN A 21 -4.86 -18.35 8.33
CA ASN A 21 -4.67 -18.31 6.87
C ASN A 21 -3.56 -17.35 6.40
N PHE A 22 -2.65 -16.90 7.27
CA PHE A 22 -1.66 -15.85 6.96
C PHE A 22 -0.90 -16.06 5.64
N LYS A 23 -0.38 -17.28 5.38
CA LYS A 23 0.35 -17.57 4.14
C LYS A 23 -0.51 -17.34 2.90
N LYS A 24 -1.71 -17.91 2.88
CA LYS A 24 -2.67 -17.77 1.76
C LYS A 24 -3.16 -16.33 1.60
N TRP A 25 -3.42 -15.66 2.72
CA TRP A 25 -3.80 -14.25 2.76
C TRP A 25 -2.72 -13.37 2.12
N LYS A 26 -1.46 -13.53 2.55
CA LYS A 26 -0.32 -12.77 2.03
C LYS A 26 -0.13 -12.99 0.53
N GLU A 27 -0.16 -14.24 0.07
CA GLU A 27 -0.05 -14.58 -1.35
C GLU A 27 -1.16 -13.91 -2.17
N HIS A 28 -2.42 -13.96 -1.71
CA HIS A 28 -3.54 -13.36 -2.41
C HIS A 28 -3.46 -11.83 -2.49
N VAL A 29 -3.07 -11.18 -1.38
CA VAL A 29 -2.85 -9.72 -1.35
C VAL A 29 -1.79 -9.30 -2.37
N ILE A 30 -0.66 -10.00 -2.42
CA ILE A 30 0.42 -9.68 -3.36
C ILE A 30 -0.05 -9.81 -4.81
N ILE A 31 -0.81 -10.86 -5.14
CA ILE A 31 -1.36 -11.05 -6.49
C ILE A 31 -2.30 -9.90 -6.88
N VAL A 32 -3.23 -9.52 -5.99
CA VAL A 32 -4.17 -8.43 -6.25
C VAL A 32 -3.45 -7.10 -6.44
N LEU A 33 -2.46 -6.79 -5.59
CA LEU A 33 -1.66 -5.57 -5.72
C LEU A 33 -0.86 -5.55 -7.03
N GLY A 34 -0.29 -6.68 -7.45
CA GLY A 34 0.40 -6.81 -8.73
C GLY A 34 -0.54 -6.61 -9.93
N CYS A 35 -1.76 -7.14 -9.88
CA CYS A 35 -2.76 -6.91 -10.93
C CYS A 35 -3.25 -5.46 -11.03
N MET A 36 -2.98 -4.64 -10.01
CA MET A 36 -3.38 -3.24 -9.94
C MET A 36 -2.20 -2.27 -10.14
N ASP A 37 -1.00 -2.78 -10.44
CA ASP A 37 0.26 -2.02 -10.49
C ASP A 37 0.58 -1.26 -9.19
N LEU A 38 0.15 -1.81 -8.05
CA LEU A 38 0.34 -1.23 -6.71
C LEU A 38 1.45 -1.91 -5.91
N ASP A 39 2.18 -2.85 -6.48
CA ASP A 39 3.20 -3.64 -5.79
C ASP A 39 4.62 -3.08 -5.92
N TYR A 40 4.79 -1.90 -6.53
CA TYR A 40 6.09 -1.25 -6.70
C TYR A 40 6.86 -1.10 -5.38
N ALA A 41 6.21 -0.60 -4.33
CA ALA A 41 6.79 -0.45 -2.99
C ALA A 41 7.02 -1.78 -2.24
N LEU A 42 6.49 -2.89 -2.76
CA LEU A 42 6.78 -4.23 -2.24
C LEU A 42 8.02 -4.86 -2.88
N ARG A 43 8.44 -4.35 -4.06
CA ARG A 43 9.57 -4.86 -4.83
C ARG A 43 10.81 -3.99 -4.68
N GLU A 44 10.62 -2.69 -4.51
CA GLU A 44 11.69 -1.69 -4.45
C GLU A 44 11.76 -1.06 -3.05
N ASP A 45 12.99 -0.83 -2.59
CA ASP A 45 13.23 -0.09 -1.36
C ASP A 45 12.94 1.40 -1.56
N ARG A 46 12.49 2.07 -0.49
CA ARG A 46 12.28 3.52 -0.50
C ARG A 46 13.62 4.21 -0.74
N LEU A 47 13.66 5.14 -1.69
CA LEU A 47 14.83 6.01 -1.86
C LEU A 47 15.07 6.84 -0.59
N SER A 48 16.30 7.31 -0.41
CA SER A 48 16.60 8.35 0.58
C SER A 48 15.73 9.58 0.33
N ASP A 49 15.45 10.35 1.39
CA ASP A 49 14.62 11.54 1.29
C ASP A 49 15.14 12.50 0.21
N LEU A 50 14.19 12.99 -0.61
CA LEU A 50 14.50 13.89 -1.71
C LEU A 50 15.07 15.20 -1.19
N THR A 51 16.05 15.75 -1.90
CA THR A 51 16.62 17.07 -1.61
C THR A 51 16.26 18.04 -2.74
N SER A 52 16.55 19.33 -2.56
CA SER A 52 16.37 20.33 -3.63
C SER A 52 17.18 20.03 -4.90
N ALA A 53 18.24 19.22 -4.79
CA ALA A 53 19.08 18.77 -5.89
C ALA A 53 18.55 17.51 -6.61
N SER A 54 17.48 16.87 -6.11
CA SER A 54 16.95 15.64 -6.70
C SER A 54 16.44 15.85 -8.12
N THR A 55 16.78 14.91 -9.00
CA THR A 55 16.37 14.93 -10.40
C THR A 55 14.86 14.71 -10.54
N THR A 56 14.29 15.12 -11.67
CA THR A 56 12.87 14.85 -11.98
C THR A 56 12.55 13.35 -11.95
N GLU A 57 13.49 12.52 -12.42
CA GLU A 57 13.36 11.05 -12.40
C GLU A 57 13.26 10.52 -10.96
N GLN A 58 14.14 10.97 -10.07
CA GLN A 58 14.11 10.56 -8.65
C GLN A 58 12.80 10.95 -7.97
N ARG A 59 12.25 12.13 -8.30
CA ARG A 59 10.95 12.57 -7.77
C ARG A 59 9.81 11.69 -8.26
N SER A 60 9.78 11.40 -9.57
CA SER A 60 8.78 10.50 -10.17
C SER A 60 8.81 9.09 -9.56
N ILE A 61 10.01 8.54 -9.33
CA ILE A 61 10.19 7.25 -8.67
C ILE A 61 9.64 7.28 -7.24
N MET A 62 9.96 8.33 -6.47
CA MET A 62 9.45 8.49 -5.10
C MET A 62 7.93 8.62 -5.07
N GLU A 63 7.34 9.44 -5.96
CA GLU A 63 5.88 9.60 -6.05
C GLU A 63 5.18 8.27 -6.36
N LYS A 64 5.71 7.50 -7.32
CA LYS A 64 5.20 6.17 -7.65
C LYS A 64 5.31 5.20 -6.46
N TRP A 65 6.44 5.24 -5.74
CA TRP A 65 6.65 4.44 -4.53
C TRP A 65 5.67 4.81 -3.42
N GLU A 66 5.49 6.10 -3.13
CA GLU A 66 4.57 6.59 -2.11
C GLU A 66 3.12 6.23 -2.44
N GLN A 67 2.71 6.39 -3.69
CA GLN A 67 1.37 6.01 -4.15
C GLN A 67 1.13 4.51 -3.97
N SER A 68 2.08 3.67 -4.41
CA SER A 68 2.02 2.22 -4.28
C SER A 68 1.99 1.79 -2.81
N ASN A 69 2.84 2.36 -1.96
CA ASN A 69 2.90 2.06 -0.52
C ASN A 69 1.59 2.44 0.17
N HIS A 70 1.10 3.65 -0.07
CA HIS A 70 -0.12 4.16 0.56
C HIS A 70 -1.35 3.30 0.21
N MET A 71 -1.54 3.00 -1.07
CA MET A 71 -2.67 2.19 -1.53
C MET A 71 -2.56 0.74 -1.03
N SER A 72 -1.37 0.14 -1.09
CA SER A 72 -1.12 -1.21 -0.58
C SER A 72 -1.44 -1.33 0.91
N LEU A 73 -1.04 -0.33 1.71
CA LEU A 73 -1.36 -0.28 3.14
C LEU A 73 -2.87 -0.18 3.40
N MET A 74 -3.59 0.65 2.65
CA MET A 74 -5.04 0.78 2.79
C MET A 74 -5.75 -0.54 2.48
N ILE A 75 -5.31 -1.23 1.42
CA ILE A 75 -5.84 -2.53 1.00
C ILE A 75 -5.55 -3.62 2.04
N MET A 76 -4.31 -3.72 2.51
CA MET A 76 -3.92 -4.66 3.57
C MET A 76 -4.75 -4.43 4.83
N LYS A 77 -4.86 -3.17 5.29
CA LYS A 77 -5.66 -2.81 6.47
C LYS A 77 -7.14 -3.15 6.33
N HIS A 78 -7.70 -3.01 5.13
CA HIS A 78 -9.09 -3.39 4.86
C HIS A 78 -9.32 -4.90 4.99
N SER A 79 -8.35 -5.71 4.55
CA SER A 79 -8.45 -7.18 4.60
C SER A 79 -8.13 -7.80 5.98
N ILE A 80 -7.70 -6.99 6.95
CA ILE A 80 -7.38 -7.43 8.32
C ILE A 80 -8.53 -7.01 9.25
N PRO A 81 -9.28 -7.96 9.84
CA PRO A 81 -10.32 -7.64 10.82
C PRO A 81 -9.78 -6.86 12.00
N GLU A 82 -10.59 -5.94 12.54
CA GLU A 82 -10.18 -5.09 13.67
C GLU A 82 -9.74 -5.91 14.90
N ALA A 83 -10.38 -7.06 15.13
CA ALA A 83 -10.03 -8.00 16.20
C ALA A 83 -8.60 -8.55 16.10
N ILE A 84 -8.02 -8.60 14.90
CA ILE A 84 -6.64 -9.06 14.64
C ILE A 84 -5.70 -7.85 14.52
N ARG A 85 -6.22 -6.70 14.11
CA ARG A 85 -5.46 -5.49 13.77
C ARG A 85 -4.65 -4.91 14.95
N GLY A 86 -5.13 -5.09 16.19
CA GLY A 86 -4.50 -4.52 17.38
C GLY A 86 -4.30 -2.98 17.31
N GLU A 87 -3.52 -2.41 18.22
CA GLU A 87 -3.14 -0.98 18.23
C GLU A 87 -2.01 -0.64 17.22
N TYR A 88 -1.31 -1.67 16.70
CA TYR A 88 -0.07 -1.52 15.93
C TYR A 88 -0.21 -0.81 14.57
N LEU A 89 -1.40 -0.78 13.98
CA LEU A 89 -1.64 -0.15 12.67
C LEU A 89 -2.17 1.30 12.75
N ARG A 90 -2.26 1.88 13.97
CA ARG A 90 -2.75 3.25 14.25
C ARG A 90 -1.64 4.31 14.31
N LYS A 91 -0.54 4.14 13.60
CA LYS A 91 0.25 5.31 13.17
C LYS A 91 0.02 5.54 11.69
N PRO A 92 -0.95 6.40 11.31
CA PRO A 92 -0.72 7.21 10.12
C PRO A 92 0.55 8.01 10.41
N GLU A 93 1.58 7.87 9.58
CA GLU A 93 2.62 8.89 9.55
C GLU A 93 1.96 10.27 9.38
N PRO A 94 2.48 11.33 10.04
CA PRO A 94 1.80 12.60 10.09
C PRO A 94 1.70 13.19 8.68
N ARG A 95 0.47 13.54 8.27
CA ARG A 95 0.19 14.35 7.07
C ARG A 95 0.64 15.82 7.19
N HIS A 96 1.57 16.13 8.10
CA HIS A 96 2.01 17.49 8.39
C HIS A 96 3.51 17.56 8.72
N SER A 97 4.34 17.80 7.70
CA SER A 97 5.60 18.51 7.89
C SER A 97 5.99 19.39 6.70
N TRP A 98 5.01 19.85 5.90
CA TRP A 98 5.18 21.06 5.10
C TRP A 98 4.83 22.27 5.97
N THR A 99 5.72 22.58 6.91
CA THR A 99 5.89 23.91 7.54
C THR A 99 7.09 23.83 8.48
N LYS A 100 8.27 24.00 7.89
CA LYS A 100 9.35 24.87 8.37
C LYS A 100 10.39 25.00 7.27
#